data_AF-A0A147GPC0-F1
#
_entry.id   AF-A0A147GPC0-F1
#
_cell.length_a   1.000
_cell.length_b   1.000
_cell.length_c   1.000
_cell.angle_alpha   90.00
_cell.angle_beta   90.00
_cell.angle_gamma   90.00
#
_symmetry.space_group_name_H-M   'P 1'
#
loop_
_entity.id
_entity.type
_entity.pdbx_description
1 polymer ?
#
loop_
_entity_poly.entity_id
_entity_poly.type
_entity_poly.pdbx_seq_one_letter_code
_entity_poly.pdbx_strand_id
1 'polypeptide(L)'
;MSSLEDQAELPLARKPNPVRFPAELVRSKKTAAAAFTLACDASGLEDKEIYLALGIDAGYFSNIKKGKATLQADKVKDFCQLVENTIYVEWHAYQVGHALVLLKSEAERRAEVEKKRADDAEMKLRVLMEALAGRMAS
;
A
#
# COMPACT_ATOMS: atom_id res chain seq x y z
N MET A 1 -17.42 -36.06 -33.68
CA MET A 1 -17.85 -35.10 -32.65
C MET A 1 -16.79 -35.11 -31.56
N SER A 2 -15.85 -34.18 -31.62
CA SER A 2 -14.70 -34.08 -30.71
C SER A 2 -14.91 -32.82 -29.89
N SER A 3 -15.05 -32.98 -28.58
CA SER A 3 -15.35 -31.90 -27.63
C SER A 3 -14.10 -31.04 -27.45
N LEU A 4 -14.14 -29.82 -27.99
CA LEU A 4 -13.19 -28.75 -27.73
C LEU A 4 -13.78 -27.89 -26.62
N GLU A 5 -13.51 -28.19 -25.35
CA GLU A 5 -13.86 -27.31 -24.22
C GLU A 5 -13.24 -27.90 -22.94
N ASP A 6 -11.97 -27.58 -22.69
CA ASP A 6 -11.41 -27.50 -21.34
C ASP A 6 -10.00 -26.89 -21.40
N GLN A 7 -9.91 -25.64 -21.89
CA GLN A 7 -8.77 -24.80 -21.54
C GLN A 7 -9.09 -24.17 -20.18
N ALA A 8 -8.62 -24.82 -19.12
CA ALA A 8 -8.59 -24.25 -17.78
C ALA A 8 -7.79 -22.94 -17.82
N GLU A 9 -8.48 -21.81 -17.67
CA GLU A 9 -7.88 -20.50 -17.49
C GLU A 9 -6.98 -20.53 -16.25
N LEU A 10 -5.66 -20.45 -16.46
CA LEU A 10 -4.70 -20.29 -15.37
C LEU A 10 -4.88 -18.88 -14.78
N PRO A 11 -5.18 -18.72 -13.47
CA PRO A 11 -5.21 -17.42 -12.85
C PRO A 11 -3.75 -16.95 -12.64
N LEU A 12 -3.12 -16.43 -13.68
CA LEU A 12 -1.78 -15.83 -13.65
C LEU A 12 -1.79 -14.38 -13.14
N ALA A 13 -2.63 -14.09 -12.15
CA ALA A 13 -2.59 -12.82 -11.42
C ALA A 13 -2.13 -13.09 -9.99
N ARG A 14 -0.82 -13.28 -9.82
CA ARG A 14 -0.20 -13.17 -8.50
C ARG A 14 -0.47 -11.74 -8.03
N LYS A 15 -1.33 -11.55 -7.03
CA LYS A 15 -1.57 -10.23 -6.42
C LYS A 15 -0.19 -9.65 -6.04
N PRO A 16 0.17 -8.44 -6.50
CA PRO A 16 1.38 -7.78 -6.05
C PRO A 16 1.33 -7.73 -4.52
N ASN A 17 2.32 -8.32 -3.86
CA ASN A 17 2.48 -8.09 -2.43
C ASN A 17 3.12 -6.70 -2.37
N PRO A 18 2.39 -5.64 -1.95
CA PRO A 18 2.96 -4.31 -1.91
C PRO A 18 4.21 -4.40 -1.05
N VAL A 19 5.37 -4.16 -1.66
CA VAL A 19 6.65 -4.21 -0.96
C VAL A 19 6.58 -3.07 0.06
N ARG A 20 6.22 -3.42 1.30
CA ARG A 20 6.25 -2.48 2.40
C ARG A 20 7.71 -2.17 2.67
N PHE A 21 8.17 -1.04 2.16
CA PHE A 21 9.49 -0.53 2.50
C PHE A 21 9.55 -0.25 4.00
N PRO A 22 10.66 -0.60 4.68
CA PRO A 22 10.82 -0.27 6.09
C PRO A 22 10.63 1.24 6.29
N ALA A 23 9.65 1.63 7.12
CA ALA A 23 9.31 3.03 7.34
C ALA A 23 10.52 3.85 7.79
N GLU A 24 11.41 3.26 8.59
CA GLU A 24 12.66 3.89 9.02
C GLU A 24 13.58 4.28 7.86
N LEU A 25 13.64 3.46 6.80
CA LEU A 25 14.45 3.77 5.63
C LEU A 25 13.88 4.96 4.85
N VAL A 26 12.56 5.06 4.75
CA VAL A 26 11.86 6.20 4.14
C VAL A 26 12.11 7.47 4.96
N ARG A 27 11.88 7.39 6.27
CA ARG A 27 12.05 8.52 7.22
C ARG A 27 13.48 9.03 7.31
N SER A 28 14.47 8.15 7.12
CA SER A 28 15.89 8.53 7.16
C SER A 28 16.34 9.44 6.00
N LYS A 29 15.52 9.58 4.94
CA LYS A 29 15.89 10.43 3.80
C LYS A 29 15.84 11.91 4.18
N LYS A 30 16.93 12.62 3.89
CA LYS A 30 17.08 14.04 4.24
C LYS A 30 16.34 14.99 3.30
N THR A 31 16.01 14.55 2.09
CA THR A 31 15.43 15.42 1.05
C THR A 31 14.33 14.71 0.26
N ALA A 32 13.42 15.50 -0.32
CA ALA A 32 12.38 15.01 -1.21
C ALA A 32 12.96 14.29 -2.43
N ALA A 33 14.08 14.79 -2.96
CA ALA A 33 14.78 14.19 -4.09
C ALA A 33 15.33 12.79 -3.76
N ALA A 34 15.87 12.61 -2.54
CA ALA A 34 16.36 11.30 -2.08
C ALA A 34 15.22 10.31 -1.84
N ALA A 35 14.07 10.78 -1.34
CA ALA A 35 12.87 9.95 -1.22
C ALA A 35 12.28 9.58 -2.59
N PHE A 36 12.24 10.52 -3.53
CA PHE A 36 11.81 10.28 -4.91
C PHE A 36 12.72 9.28 -5.63
N THR A 37 14.04 9.42 -5.47
CA THR A 37 15.02 8.51 -6.05
C THR A 37 14.88 7.12 -5.44
N LEU A 38 14.74 7.02 -4.11
CA LEU A 38 14.44 5.75 -3.45
C LEU A 38 13.17 5.10 -4.00
N ALA A 39 12.11 5.88 -4.25
CA ALA A 39 10.87 5.38 -4.83
C ALA A 39 11.05 4.82 -6.25
N CYS A 40 11.89 5.46 -7.07
CA CYS A 40 12.25 4.96 -8.40
C CYS A 40 13.10 3.69 -8.30
N ASP A 41 14.16 3.71 -7.50
CA ASP A 41 15.07 2.57 -7.33
C ASP A 41 14.35 1.34 -6.76
N ALA A 42 13.41 1.56 -5.84
CA ALA A 42 12.56 0.54 -5.24
C ALA A 42 11.63 -0.17 -6.25
N SER A 43 11.27 0.51 -7.34
CA SER A 43 10.38 -0.04 -8.37
C SER A 43 11.08 -1.05 -9.29
N GLY A 44 12.41 -0.97 -9.41
CA GLY A 44 13.18 -1.74 -10.38
C GLY A 44 13.02 -1.29 -11.85
N LEU A 45 12.21 -0.26 -12.11
CA LEU A 45 12.05 0.33 -13.44
C LEU A 45 13.24 1.25 -13.78
N GLU A 46 13.57 1.33 -15.06
CA GLU A 46 14.52 2.32 -15.55
C GLU A 46 13.89 3.72 -15.52
N ASP A 47 14.71 4.75 -15.30
CA ASP A 47 14.28 6.15 -15.29
C ASP A 47 13.46 6.50 -16.55
N LYS A 48 13.83 5.94 -17.70
CA LYS A 48 13.15 6.12 -18.99
C LYS A 48 11.73 5.57 -19.03
N GLU A 49 11.51 4.41 -18.43
CA GLU A 49 10.18 3.82 -18.34
C GLU A 49 9.27 4.72 -17.50
N ILE A 50 9.83 5.31 -16.44
CA ILE A 50 9.09 6.18 -15.51
C ILE A 50 8.71 7.50 -16.17
N TYR A 51 9.68 8.27 -16.69
CA TYR A 51 9.38 9.60 -17.21
C TYR A 51 8.52 9.56 -18.48
N LEU A 52 8.66 8.52 -19.33
CA LEU A 52 7.82 8.35 -20.51
C LEU A 52 6.37 8.05 -20.13
N ALA A 53 6.14 7.12 -19.20
CA ALA A 53 4.79 6.77 -18.75
C ALA A 53 4.08 7.94 -18.06
N LEU A 54 4.83 8.81 -17.36
CA LEU A 54 4.26 10.00 -16.72
C LEU A 54 4.04 11.18 -17.69
N GLY A 55 4.58 11.10 -18.90
CA GLY A 55 4.57 12.21 -19.87
C GLY A 55 5.45 13.38 -19.42
N ILE A 56 6.58 13.08 -18.77
CA ILE A 56 7.52 14.06 -18.24
C ILE A 56 8.81 14.05 -19.07
N ASP A 57 9.37 15.23 -19.32
CA ASP A 57 10.67 15.36 -19.98
C ASP A 57 11.82 14.79 -19.13
N ALA A 58 12.79 14.14 -19.78
CA ALA A 58 13.93 13.52 -19.10
C ALA A 58 14.78 14.52 -18.30
N GLY A 59 14.93 15.76 -18.78
CA GLY A 59 15.62 16.83 -18.08
C GLY A 59 14.87 17.25 -16.81
N TYR A 60 13.55 17.38 -16.89
CA TYR A 60 12.70 17.66 -15.72
C TYR A 60 12.77 16.52 -14.70
N PHE A 61 12.68 15.28 -15.14
CA PHE A 61 12.81 14.10 -14.27
C PHE A 61 14.18 14.06 -13.56
N SER A 62 15.27 14.33 -14.31
CA SER A 62 16.62 14.45 -13.73
C SER A 62 16.71 15.59 -12.70
N ASN A 63 16.03 16.71 -12.94
CA ASN A 63 15.97 17.83 -11.99
C ASN A 63 15.21 17.46 -10.71
N ILE A 64 14.16 16.63 -10.78
CA ILE A 64 13.48 16.11 -9.59
C ILE A 64 14.44 15.24 -8.76
N LYS A 65 15.14 14.29 -9.39
CA LYS A 65 16.13 13.42 -8.70
C LYS A 65 17.29 14.23 -8.07
N LYS A 66 17.60 15.41 -8.60
CA LYS A 66 18.59 16.35 -8.07
C LYS A 66 18.04 17.36 -7.06
N GLY A 67 16.72 17.39 -6.83
CA GLY A 67 16.07 18.35 -5.93
C GLY A 67 16.00 19.77 -6.47
N LYS A 68 16.13 19.95 -7.79
CA LYS A 68 15.96 21.24 -8.49
C LYS A 68 14.54 21.45 -9.00
N ALA A 69 13.71 20.42 -8.96
CA ALA A 69 12.31 20.44 -9.32
C ALA A 69 11.53 19.50 -8.38
N THR A 70 10.20 19.61 -8.40
CA THR A 70 9.28 18.78 -7.61
C THR A 70 8.30 18.10 -8.55
N LEU A 71 7.89 16.87 -8.25
CA LEU A 71 6.83 16.20 -9.01
C LEU A 71 5.53 17.02 -8.93
N GLN A 72 4.86 17.21 -10.06
CA GLN A 72 3.55 17.88 -10.11
C GLN A 72 2.53 17.10 -9.27
N ALA A 73 1.74 17.81 -8.46
CA ALA A 73 0.79 17.19 -7.52
C ALA A 73 -0.17 16.21 -8.21
N ASP A 74 -0.70 16.58 -9.38
CA ASP A 74 -1.64 15.75 -10.14
C ASP A 74 -1.02 14.44 -10.66
N LYS A 75 0.32 14.42 -10.82
CA LYS A 75 1.08 13.24 -11.27
C LYS A 75 1.49 12.31 -10.14
N VAL A 76 1.30 12.70 -8.88
CA VAL A 76 1.70 11.90 -7.71
C VAL A 76 0.97 10.56 -7.67
N LYS A 77 -0.32 10.56 -7.98
CA LYS A 77 -1.13 9.33 -8.03
C LYS A 77 -0.59 8.38 -9.09
N ASP A 78 -0.44 8.86 -10.32
CA ASP A 78 0.04 8.08 -11.46
C ASP A 78 1.46 7.55 -11.20
N PHE A 79 2.31 8.38 -10.59
CA PHE A 79 3.65 7.97 -10.15
C PHE A 79 3.58 6.81 -9.16
N CYS A 80 2.84 6.93 -8.06
CA CYS A 80 2.73 5.86 -7.06
C CYS A 80 2.14 4.56 -7.61
N GLN A 81 1.21 4.66 -8.57
CA GLN A 81 0.67 3.49 -9.28
C GLN A 81 1.72 2.84 -10.17
N LEU A 82 2.52 3.64 -10.89
CA LEU A 82 3.55 3.16 -11.79
C LEU A 82 4.73 2.52 -11.05
N VAL A 83 5.22 3.14 -9.98
CA VAL A 83 6.35 2.60 -9.19
C VAL A 83 5.92 1.56 -8.16
N GLU A 84 4.61 1.30 -8.06
CA GLU A 84 3.96 0.37 -7.13
C GLU A 84 4.36 0.59 -5.66
N ASN A 85 4.67 1.82 -5.27
CA ASN A 85 5.03 2.16 -3.89
C ASN A 85 4.62 3.59 -3.51
N THR A 86 4.52 3.83 -2.20
CA THR A 86 4.11 5.11 -1.62
C THR A 86 5.26 5.87 -0.95
N ILE A 87 6.51 5.48 -1.20
CA ILE A 87 7.71 5.99 -0.50
C ILE A 87 7.78 7.52 -0.54
N TYR A 88 7.57 8.09 -1.73
CA TYR A 88 7.64 9.54 -1.92
C TYR A 88 6.58 10.31 -1.11
N VAL A 89 5.36 9.78 -1.06
CA VAL A 89 4.23 10.41 -0.34
C VAL A 89 4.34 10.16 1.17
N GLU A 90 4.80 8.98 1.58
CA GLU A 90 5.04 8.65 2.98
C GLU A 90 6.12 9.56 3.58
N TRP A 91 7.18 9.84 2.82
CA TRP A 91 8.19 10.80 3.22
C TRP A 91 7.58 12.19 3.44
N HIS A 92 6.76 12.69 2.51
CA HIS A 92 6.09 13.99 2.65
C HIS A 92 5.17 14.03 3.87
N ALA A 93 4.36 12.99 4.09
CA ALA A 93 3.51 12.88 5.27
C ALA A 93 4.34 12.91 6.57
N TYR A 94 5.47 12.21 6.59
CA TYR A 94 6.36 12.20 7.75
C TYR A 94 6.97 13.57 8.04
N GLN A 95 7.35 14.34 7.01
CA GLN A 95 7.89 15.70 7.20
C GLN A 95 6.92 16.64 7.91
N VAL A 96 5.61 16.38 7.80
CA VAL A 96 4.55 17.16 8.48
C VAL A 96 4.04 16.49 9.76
N GLY A 97 4.70 15.44 10.25
CA GLY A 97 4.31 14.73 11.48
C GLY A 97 3.11 13.80 11.33
N HIS A 98 2.79 13.38 10.11
CA HIS A 98 1.67 12.48 9.81
C HIS A 98 2.15 11.15 9.21
N ALA A 99 1.22 10.18 9.17
CA ALA A 99 1.43 8.89 8.54
C ALA A 99 0.31 8.62 7.53
N LEU A 100 0.62 7.86 6.49
CA LEU A 100 -0.38 7.42 5.52
C LEU A 100 -1.19 6.25 6.09
N VAL A 101 -2.50 6.33 5.94
CA VAL A 101 -3.43 5.25 6.27
C VAL A 101 -4.20 4.87 5.02
N LEU A 102 -4.51 3.58 4.87
CA LEU A 102 -5.39 3.13 3.80
C LEU A 102 -6.79 3.69 4.04
N LEU A 103 -7.32 4.41 3.06
CA LEU A 103 -8.71 4.85 3.07
C LEU A 103 -9.60 3.64 2.86
N LYS A 104 -10.36 3.28 3.90
CA LYS A 104 -11.41 2.25 3.80
C LYS A 104 -12.65 2.87 3.19
N SER A 105 -13.33 2.13 2.31
CA SER A 105 -14.68 2.48 1.92
C SER A 105 -15.61 2.48 3.14
N GLU A 106 -16.71 3.21 3.08
CA GLU A 106 -17.66 3.25 4.21
C GLU A 106 -18.23 1.86 4.52
N ALA A 107 -18.40 1.01 3.50
CA ALA A 107 -18.82 -0.38 3.64
C ALA A 107 -17.79 -1.23 4.40
N GLU A 108 -16.50 -1.08 4.10
CA GLU A 108 -15.42 -1.79 4.82
C GLU A 108 -15.28 -1.31 6.26
N ARG A 109 -15.49 0.00 6.51
CA ARG A 109 -15.49 0.55 7.87
C ARG A 109 -16.65 -0.01 8.69
N ARG A 110 -17.85 -0.15 8.11
CA ARG A 110 -19.02 -0.75 8.77
C ARG A 110 -18.81 -2.25 9.02
N ALA A 111 -18.29 -2.98 8.03
CA ALA A 111 -18.00 -4.41 8.17
C ALA A 111 -16.99 -4.71 9.28
N GLU A 112 -15.96 -3.86 9.44
CA GLU A 112 -14.98 -4.03 10.52
C GLU A 112 -15.56 -3.75 11.91
N VAL A 113 -16.46 -2.76 12.03
CA VAL A 113 -17.17 -2.48 13.30
C VAL A 113 -18.08 -3.66 13.68
N GLU A 114 -18.83 -4.21 12.72
CA GLU A 114 -19.70 -5.37 12.97
C GLU A 114 -18.90 -6.63 13.26
N LYS A 115 -17.77 -6.84 12.57
CA LYS A 115 -16.85 -7.95 12.87
C LYS A 115 -16.29 -7.83 14.29
N LYS A 116 -15.85 -6.64 14.68
CA LYS A 116 -15.34 -6.40 16.04
C LYS A 116 -16.41 -6.65 17.11
N ARG A 117 -17.67 -6.30 16.83
CA ARG A 117 -18.81 -6.59 17.72
C ARG A 117 -19.10 -8.09 17.82
N ALA A 118 -19.02 -8.80 16.70
CA ALA A 118 -19.18 -10.25 16.67
C ALA A 118 -18.05 -10.95 17.47
N ASP A 119 -16.79 -10.56 17.23
CA ASP A 119 -15.62 -11.10 17.93
C ASP A 119 -15.71 -10.85 19.46
N ASP A 120 -16.13 -9.65 19.87
CA ASP A 120 -16.34 -9.31 21.29
C ASP A 120 -17.50 -10.10 21.92
N ALA A 121 -18.56 -10.41 21.15
CA ALA A 121 -19.69 -11.21 21.61
C ALA A 121 -19.31 -12.69 21.76
N GLU A 122 -18.57 -13.24 20.80
CA GLU A 122 -18.02 -14.60 20.85
C GLU A 122 -17.05 -14.76 22.03
N MET A 123 -16.17 -13.78 22.25
CA MET A 123 -15.26 -13.76 23.41
C MET A 123 -16.03 -13.79 24.73
N LYS A 124 -17.07 -12.95 24.87
CA LYS A 124 -17.90 -12.90 26.09
C LYS A 124 -18.67 -14.21 26.29
N LEU A 125 -19.24 -14.79 25.24
CA LEU A 125 -19.92 -16.08 25.32
C LEU A 125 -18.97 -17.18 25.77
N ARG A 126 -17.76 -17.25 25.19
CA ARG A 126 -16.75 -18.23 25.59
C ARG A 126 -16.40 -18.11 27.07
N VAL A 127 -16.11 -16.90 27.54
CA VAL A 127 -15.79 -16.65 28.96
C VAL A 127 -16.95 -17.01 29.89
N LEU A 128 -18.20 -16.72 29.49
CA LEU A 128 -19.38 -17.09 30.27
C LEU A 128 -19.61 -18.60 30.31
N MET A 129 -19.41 -19.29 29.19
CA MET A 129 -19.54 -20.76 29.11
C MET A 129 -18.47 -21.46 29.95
N GLU A 130 -17.22 -20.98 29.92
CA GLU A 130 -16.13 -21.48 30.76
C GLU A 130 -16.43 -21.28 32.26
N ALA A 131 -16.94 -20.10 32.63
CA ALA A 131 -17.31 -19.81 34.02
C ALA A 131 -18.50 -20.66 34.52
N LEU A 132 -19.50 -20.92 33.66
CA LEU A 132 -20.64 -21.77 33.98
C LEU A 132 -20.22 -23.24 34.14
N ALA A 133 -19.36 -23.74 33.25
CA ALA A 133 -18.83 -25.10 33.32
C ALA A 133 -18.00 -25.32 34.60
N GLY A 134 -17.18 -24.35 34.99
CA GLY A 134 -16.43 -24.41 36.26
C GLY A 134 -17.31 -24.44 37.50
N ARG A 135 -18.47 -23.76 37.46
CA ARG A 135 -19.43 -23.71 38.58
C ARG A 135 -20.31 -24.97 38.69
N MET A 136 -20.49 -25.72 37.60
CA MET A 136 -21.22 -27.00 37.62
C MET A 136 -20.35 -28.19 38.04
N ALA A 137 -19.02 -28.04 38.02
CA ALA A 137 -18.05 -29.05 38.42
C ALA A 137 -17.59 -28.92 39.89
N SER A 138 -18.15 -27.96 40.65
CA SER A 138 -17.93 -27.72 42.08
C SER A 138 -19.22 -27.93 42.87
#